data_AF-A0A6M1ZNI9-F1
#
_entry.id   AF-A0A6M1ZNI9-F1
#
_cell.length_a   1.000
_cell.length_b   1.000
_cell.length_c   1.000
_cell.angle_alpha   90.00
_cell.angle_beta   90.00
_cell.angle_gamma   90.00
#
_symmetry.space_group_name_H-M   'P 1'
#
loop_
_entity.id
_entity.type
_entity.pdbx_description
1 polymer ?
#
loop_
_entity_poly.entity_id
_entity_poly.type
_entity_poly.pdbx_seq_one_letter_code
_entity_poly.pdbx_strand_id
1 'polypeptide(L)'
;MLNCYRPTPLIFGKDGGIKEPFLEDPKPLLKAFIDYYFASFYSPSPLVPEWIGPVLKRDRAALERKIHQSLSDFPGRSYDESLRWAFREMDDNVAPQILQKWGTSADQIYKEMNDAWF
;
A
#
# COMPACT_ATOMS: atom_id res chain seq x y z
N MET A 1 -38.91 9.41 -18.56
CA MET A 1 -37.75 9.28 -17.66
C MET A 1 -36.51 9.42 -18.51
N LEU A 2 -35.75 10.50 -18.37
CA LEU A 2 -34.50 10.70 -19.13
C LEU A 2 -33.41 9.84 -18.49
N ASN A 3 -32.91 8.87 -19.24
CA ASN A 3 -31.80 8.04 -18.82
C ASN A 3 -30.52 8.88 -18.97
N CYS A 4 -30.08 9.51 -17.88
CA CYS A 4 -28.85 10.31 -17.87
C CYS A 4 -27.65 9.36 -18.00
N TYR A 5 -27.12 9.23 -19.22
CA TYR A 5 -25.88 8.52 -19.47
C TYR A 5 -24.74 9.20 -18.70
N ARG A 6 -24.23 8.54 -17.66
CA ARG A 6 -22.98 8.97 -17.01
C ARG A 6 -21.84 8.32 -17.78
N PRO A 7 -20.93 9.09 -18.40
CA PRO A 7 -19.77 8.51 -19.05
C PRO A 7 -18.95 7.76 -17.99
N THR A 8 -18.72 6.48 -18.24
CA THR A 8 -17.86 5.64 -17.43
C THR A 8 -16.44 6.21 -17.49
N PRO A 9 -15.82 6.59 -16.34
CA PRO A 9 -14.46 7.10 -16.36
C PRO A 9 -13.50 6.00 -16.81
N LEU A 10 -12.77 6.23 -17.91
CA LEU A 10 -11.79 5.27 -18.41
C LEU A 10 -10.49 5.38 -17.60
N ILE A 11 -9.92 4.23 -17.22
CA ILE A 11 -8.63 4.17 -16.53
C ILE A 11 -7.58 3.68 -17.54
N PHE A 12 -6.55 4.48 -17.77
CA PHE A 12 -5.45 4.12 -18.67
C PHE A 12 -4.35 3.39 -17.91
N GLY A 13 -4.08 2.15 -18.33
CA GLY A 13 -2.97 1.33 -17.85
C GLY A 13 -1.63 1.83 -18.40
N LYS A 14 -0.54 1.40 -17.75
CA LYS A 14 0.84 1.75 -18.17
C LYS A 14 1.22 1.13 -19.53
N ASP A 15 0.54 0.08 -19.95
CA ASP A 15 0.66 -0.58 -21.24
C ASP A 15 -0.21 0.07 -22.34
N GLY A 16 -0.92 1.17 -22.01
CA GLY A 16 -1.90 1.80 -22.90
C GLY A 16 -3.24 1.06 -22.97
N GLY A 17 -3.41 -0.01 -22.19
CA GLY A 17 -4.69 -0.70 -22.05
C GLY A 17 -5.72 0.18 -21.34
N ILE A 18 -6.99 0.00 -21.70
CA ILE A 18 -8.11 0.63 -21.01
C ILE A 18 -8.65 -0.38 -20.00
N LYS A 19 -8.72 0.01 -18.73
CA LYS A 19 -9.39 -0.74 -17.68
C LYS A 19 -10.74 -0.08 -17.38
N GLU A 20 -11.77 -0.92 -17.26
CA GLU A 20 -13.05 -0.50 -16.71
C GLU A 20 -12.87 -0.05 -15.26
N PRO A 21 -13.71 0.87 -14.75
CA PRO A 21 -13.79 1.14 -13.33
C PRO A 21 -14.00 -0.14 -12.55
N PHE A 22 -13.12 -0.38 -11.59
CA PHE A 22 -13.15 -1.56 -10.74
C PHE A 22 -13.73 -1.29 -9.35
N LEU A 23 -14.01 -0.01 -9.03
CA LEU A 23 -14.67 0.38 -7.78
C LEU A 23 -16.12 0.77 -8.06
N GLU A 24 -17.06 0.00 -7.52
CA GLU A 24 -18.49 0.30 -7.61
C GLU A 24 -18.89 1.51 -6.76
N ASP A 25 -18.38 1.59 -5.52
CA ASP A 25 -18.50 2.76 -4.65
C ASP A 25 -17.11 3.10 -4.06
N PRO A 26 -16.47 4.21 -4.46
CA PRO A 26 -15.15 4.57 -3.95
C PRO A 26 -15.19 5.21 -2.55
N LYS A 27 -16.36 5.60 -2.03
CA LYS A 27 -16.45 6.36 -0.76
C LYS A 27 -15.97 5.57 0.46
N PRO A 28 -16.30 4.27 0.64
CA PRO A 28 -15.81 3.49 1.77
C PRO A 28 -14.28 3.39 1.78
N LEU A 29 -13.69 3.17 0.59
CA LEU A 29 -12.24 3.09 0.41
C LEU A 29 -11.56 4.42 0.77
N LEU A 30 -12.10 5.54 0.26
CA LEU A 30 -11.60 6.87 0.57
C LEU A 30 -11.70 7.15 2.08
N LYS A 31 -12.82 6.78 2.72
CA LYS A 31 -12.97 6.92 4.17
C LYS A 31 -11.91 6.12 4.92
N ALA A 32 -11.71 4.85 4.57
CA ALA A 32 -10.71 4.00 5.19
C ALA A 32 -9.29 4.57 5.03
N PHE A 33 -8.97 5.11 3.85
CA PHE A 33 -7.70 5.78 3.60
C PHE A 33 -7.51 7.03 4.46
N ILE A 34 -8.54 7.87 4.60
CA ILE A 34 -8.50 9.05 5.46
C ILE A 34 -8.35 8.66 6.95
N ASP A 35 -9.10 7.67 7.42
CA ASP A 35 -9.00 7.17 8.79
C ASP A 35 -7.57 6.66 9.08
N TYR A 36 -6.98 5.93 8.13
CA TYR A 36 -5.59 5.49 8.20
C TYR A 36 -4.59 6.64 8.19
N TYR A 37 -4.79 7.66 7.36
CA TYR A 37 -3.94 8.84 7.35
C TYR A 37 -3.92 9.51 8.74
N PHE A 38 -5.08 9.66 9.38
CA PHE A 38 -5.13 10.21 10.73
C PHE A 38 -4.47 9.29 11.78
N ALA A 39 -4.63 7.97 11.66
CA ALA A 39 -3.93 7.03 12.53
C ALA A 39 -2.40 7.13 12.40
N SER A 40 -1.91 7.46 11.19
CA SER A 40 -0.48 7.57 10.89
C SER A 40 0.22 8.76 11.57
N PHE A 41 -0.53 9.77 12.02
CA PHE A 41 0.02 10.87 12.81
C PHE A 41 0.54 10.43 14.18
N TYR A 42 -0.04 9.38 14.77
CA TYR A 42 0.34 8.90 16.10
C TYR A 42 1.30 7.72 16.04
N SER A 43 1.32 7.00 14.92
CA SER A 43 2.21 5.87 14.69
C SER A 43 2.65 5.90 13.24
N PRO A 44 3.94 6.13 12.93
CA PRO A 44 4.45 6.11 11.56
C PRO A 44 3.98 4.86 10.83
N SER A 45 3.44 5.04 9.64
CA SER A 45 2.94 3.91 8.87
C SER A 45 4.07 3.21 8.11
N PRO A 46 4.16 1.88 8.17
CA PRO A 46 5.06 1.08 7.37
C PRO A 46 4.52 0.75 5.97
N LEU A 47 3.31 1.17 5.60
CA LEU A 47 2.69 0.75 4.33
C LEU A 47 3.19 1.59 3.14
N VAL A 48 4.49 1.49 2.85
CA VAL A 48 5.08 2.04 1.63
C VAL A 48 4.79 1.15 0.41
N PRO A 49 4.67 1.72 -0.80
CA PRO A 49 4.23 0.99 -1.99
C PRO A 49 4.96 -0.32 -2.25
N GLU A 50 6.28 -0.36 -2.05
CA GLU A 50 7.14 -1.53 -2.29
C GLU A 50 6.87 -2.67 -1.31
N TRP A 51 6.29 -2.38 -0.15
CA TRP A 51 6.01 -3.33 0.92
C TRP A 51 4.56 -3.81 0.93
N ILE A 52 3.63 -3.09 0.28
CA ILE A 52 2.20 -3.41 0.24
C ILE A 52 1.95 -4.84 -0.25
N GLY A 53 2.58 -5.24 -1.37
CA GLY A 53 2.41 -6.58 -1.94
C GLY A 53 2.75 -7.72 -0.95
N PRO A 54 3.97 -7.75 -0.38
CA PRO A 54 4.32 -8.68 0.69
C PRO A 54 3.38 -8.64 1.91
N VAL A 55 2.96 -7.44 2.34
CA VAL A 55 2.03 -7.28 3.47
C VAL A 55 0.67 -7.91 3.19
N LEU A 56 0.06 -7.62 2.03
CA LEU A 56 -1.22 -8.20 1.60
C LEU A 56 -1.16 -9.72 1.51
N LYS A 57 -0.03 -10.27 1.03
CA LYS A 57 0.19 -11.73 0.91
C LYS A 57 0.57 -12.40 2.23
N ARG A 58 0.77 -11.62 3.31
CA ARG A 58 1.33 -12.08 4.59
C ARG A 58 2.68 -12.80 4.42
N ASP A 59 3.45 -12.44 3.39
CA ASP A 59 4.76 -13.05 3.09
C ASP A 59 5.85 -12.34 3.89
N ARG A 60 6.09 -12.87 5.09
CA ARG A 60 7.12 -12.37 6.02
C ARG A 60 8.50 -12.31 5.38
N ALA A 61 8.94 -13.38 4.71
CA ALA A 61 10.28 -13.46 4.15
C ALA A 61 10.48 -12.45 3.01
N ALA A 62 9.47 -12.25 2.16
CA ALA A 62 9.53 -11.21 1.14
C ALA A 62 9.55 -9.81 1.75
N LEU A 63 8.77 -9.57 2.81
CA LEU A 63 8.74 -8.28 3.50
C LEU A 63 10.08 -7.97 4.17
N GLU A 64 10.68 -8.93 4.89
CA GLU A 64 12.02 -8.78 5.49
C GLU A 64 13.08 -8.43 4.45
N ARG A 65 13.09 -9.13 3.31
CA ARG A 65 14.00 -8.80 2.19
C ARG A 65 13.79 -7.37 1.69
N LYS A 66 12.54 -6.92 1.56
CA LYS A 66 12.23 -5.56 1.09
C LYS A 66 12.66 -4.50 2.09
N ILE A 67 12.41 -4.71 3.39
CA ILE A 67 12.87 -3.81 4.46
C ILE A 67 14.39 -3.71 4.45
N HIS A 68 15.11 -4.83 4.43
CA HIS A 68 16.57 -4.82 4.36
C HIS A 68 17.09 -4.13 3.11
N GLN A 69 16.42 -4.29 1.95
CA GLN A 69 16.79 -3.60 0.72
C GLN A 69 16.61 -2.08 0.83
N SER A 70 15.49 -1.62 1.40
CA SER A 70 15.18 -0.20 1.60
C SER A 70 16.09 0.47 2.63
N LEU A 71 16.56 -0.28 3.64
CA LEU A 71 17.41 0.23 4.72
C LEU A 71 18.91 0.04 4.48
N SER A 72 19.32 -0.79 3.53
CA SER A 72 20.73 -1.00 3.22
C SER A 72 21.30 0.16 2.39
N ASP A 73 22.42 0.75 2.83
CA ASP A 73 23.18 1.79 2.13
C ASP A 73 23.91 1.26 0.85
N PHE A 74 23.38 0.23 0.19
CA PHE A 74 24.02 -0.40 -0.96
C PHE A 74 23.81 0.43 -2.24
N PRO A 75 24.88 0.76 -3.01
CA PRO A 75 24.74 1.54 -4.25
C PRO A 75 23.77 0.88 -5.24
N GLY A 76 22.82 1.67 -5.77
CA GLY A 76 21.82 1.21 -6.73
C GLY A 76 20.51 0.69 -6.14
N ARG A 77 20.32 0.79 -4.82
CA ARG A 77 19.01 0.54 -4.17
C ARG A 77 18.31 1.86 -3.88
N SER A 78 16.97 1.83 -3.88
CA SER A 78 16.12 2.95 -3.46
C SER A 78 16.30 3.20 -1.98
N TYR A 79 17.37 3.89 -1.62
CA TYR A 79 17.64 4.33 -0.27
C TYR A 79 16.64 5.42 0.08
N ASP A 80 15.76 5.15 1.05
CA ASP A 80 14.84 6.14 1.59
C ASP A 80 15.28 6.52 3.00
N GLU A 81 15.91 7.69 3.11
CA GLU A 81 16.39 8.24 4.37
C GLU A 81 15.26 8.42 5.39
N SER A 82 14.04 8.71 4.92
CA SER A 82 12.86 8.87 5.76
C SER A 82 12.47 7.54 6.40
N LEU A 83 12.53 6.44 5.64
CA LEU A 83 12.31 5.10 6.18
C LEU A 83 13.42 4.69 7.13
N ARG A 84 14.68 4.96 6.81
CA ARG A 84 15.76 4.69 7.77
C ARG A 84 15.55 5.41 9.09
N TRP A 85 15.12 6.67 9.06
CA TRP A 85 14.82 7.42 10.26
C TRP A 85 13.63 6.86 11.02
N ALA A 86 12.51 6.59 10.33
CA ALA A 86 11.28 6.07 10.95
C ALA A 86 11.45 4.65 11.52
N PHE A 87 12.38 3.86 10.99
CA PHE A 87 12.63 2.46 11.37
C PHE A 87 13.98 2.27 12.08
N ARG A 88 14.65 3.35 12.52
CA ARG A 88 16.02 3.33 13.07
C ARG A 88 16.19 2.44 14.29
N GLU A 89 15.19 2.40 15.16
CA GLU A 89 15.25 1.66 16.43
C GLU A 89 14.75 0.23 16.32
N MET A 90 14.49 -0.24 15.11
CA MET A 90 13.83 -1.52 14.97
C MET A 90 14.79 -2.71 14.94
N ASP A 91 14.37 -3.78 15.62
CA ASP A 91 15.06 -5.06 15.72
C ASP A 91 14.67 -6.01 14.58
N ASP A 92 15.12 -7.26 14.61
CA ASP A 92 14.74 -8.27 13.60
C ASP A 92 13.24 -8.62 13.60
N ASN A 93 12.42 -8.02 14.48
CA ASN A 93 10.98 -8.29 14.60
C ASN A 93 10.09 -7.30 13.84
N VAL A 94 10.64 -6.43 12.99
CA VAL A 94 9.85 -5.46 12.21
C VAL A 94 8.76 -6.10 11.37
N ALA A 95 9.13 -7.05 10.51
CA ALA A 95 8.17 -7.64 9.58
C ALA A 95 6.99 -8.31 10.31
N PRO A 96 7.21 -9.14 11.35
CA PRO A 96 6.13 -9.63 12.21
C PRO A 96 5.23 -8.51 12.78
N GLN A 97 5.81 -7.44 13.34
CA GLN A 97 5.06 -6.33 13.92
C GLN A 97 4.24 -5.58 12.87
N ILE A 98 4.79 -5.36 11.68
CA ILE A 98 4.07 -4.73 10.55
C ILE A 98 2.88 -5.60 10.16
N LEU A 99 3.10 -6.90 9.94
CA LEU A 99 2.04 -7.81 9.52
C LEU A 99 0.92 -7.89 10.56
N GLN A 100 1.28 -7.93 11.85
CA GLN A 100 0.33 -7.99 12.94
C GLN A 100 -0.47 -6.68 13.10
N LYS A 101 0.21 -5.53 13.09
CA LYS A 101 -0.40 -4.23 13.41
C LYS A 101 -1.10 -3.59 12.22
N TRP A 102 -0.52 -3.71 11.03
CA TRP A 102 -0.95 -2.97 9.84
C TRP A 102 -1.54 -3.87 8.76
N GLY A 103 -1.49 -5.18 8.94
CA GLY A 103 -2.01 -6.11 7.95
C GLY A 103 -3.48 -5.89 7.63
N THR A 104 -4.31 -5.65 8.64
CA THR A 104 -5.75 -5.40 8.44
C THR A 104 -6.00 -4.08 7.72
N SER A 105 -5.29 -3.01 8.09
CA SER A 105 -5.38 -1.73 7.40
C SER A 105 -4.94 -1.83 5.94
N ALA A 106 -3.89 -2.61 5.68
CA ALA A 106 -3.44 -2.86 4.32
C ALA A 106 -4.51 -3.57 3.50
N ASP A 107 -5.18 -4.58 4.05
CA ASP A 107 -6.27 -5.27 3.37
C ASP A 107 -7.44 -4.32 3.06
N GLN A 108 -7.84 -3.50 4.03
CA GLN A 108 -8.97 -2.57 3.90
C GLN A 108 -8.73 -1.49 2.86
N ILE A 109 -7.48 -1.04 2.71
CA ILE A 109 -7.15 0.11 1.87
C ILE A 109 -6.66 -0.36 0.50
N TYR A 110 -5.79 -1.37 0.44
CA TYR A 110 -5.03 -1.65 -0.77
C TYR A 110 -5.45 -2.93 -1.47
N LYS A 111 -6.18 -3.85 -0.85
CA LYS A 111 -6.47 -5.15 -1.46
C LYS A 111 -7.25 -5.03 -2.76
N GLU A 112 -8.40 -4.35 -2.73
CA GLU A 112 -9.27 -4.19 -3.90
C GLU A 112 -8.55 -3.43 -5.03
N MET A 113 -7.80 -2.37 -4.69
CA MET A 113 -6.98 -1.64 -5.65
C MET A 113 -5.87 -2.52 -6.24
N ASN A 114 -5.17 -3.29 -5.41
CA ASN A 114 -4.07 -4.14 -5.84
C ASN A 114 -4.57 -5.26 -6.77
N ASP A 115 -5.67 -5.92 -6.42
CA ASP A 115 -6.27 -7.01 -7.18
C ASP A 115 -6.83 -6.54 -8.53
N ALA A 116 -7.30 -5.29 -8.62
CA ALA A 116 -7.72 -4.70 -9.88
C ALA A 116 -6.54 -4.25 -10.75
N TRP A 117 -5.41 -3.90 -10.13
CA TRP A 117 -4.28 -3.31 -10.84
C TRP A 117 -3.26 -4.32 -11.37
N PHE A 118 -3.07 -5.45 -10.67
CA PHE A 118 -2.06 -6.49 -10.96
C PHE A 118 -2.71 -7.85 -11.19
#